data_AF-A1IUB7-F1
#
_entry.id   AF-A1IUB7-F1
#
_cell.length_a   1.000
_cell.length_b   1.000
_cell.length_c   1.000
_cell.angle_alpha   90.00
_cell.angle_beta   90.00
_cell.angle_gamma   90.00
#
_symmetry.space_group_name_H-M   'P 1'
#
loop_
_entity.id
_entity.type
_entity.pdbx_description
1 polymer ?
#
loop_
_entity_poly.entity_id
_entity_poly.type
_entity_poly.pdbx_seq_one_letter_code
_entity_poly.pdbx_strand_id
1 'polypeptide(L)'
;VVSTGEPVLENWSVLLRGVILAGPLMCAMSQTMNDYFDREVDAINEPERPIPSGKISKSASWLITFSLIITGFLVALSIHPYVMAIAFVGVLMSHAYSGPPFRAKRNGWYGNLIVGLAYEGVAWLTGSFAITQGVPSTETIALAII
;
A
#
# COMPACT_ATOMS: atom_id res chain seq x y z
N VAL A 1 -11.80 6.03 18.95
CA VAL A 1 -11.87 4.99 17.90
C VAL A 1 -11.76 3.65 18.60
N VAL A 2 -12.41 2.59 18.10
CA VAL A 2 -12.48 1.28 18.79
C VAL A 2 -11.10 0.74 19.23
N SER A 3 -10.03 1.03 18.47
CA SER A 3 -8.67 0.59 18.79
C SER A 3 -7.84 1.56 19.64
N THR A 4 -8.18 2.86 19.70
CA THR A 4 -7.34 3.89 20.36
C THR A 4 -8.05 4.70 21.44
N GLY A 5 -9.37 4.59 21.57
CA GLY A 5 -10.16 5.46 22.47
C GLY A 5 -10.34 6.90 21.98
N GLU A 6 -9.53 7.38 21.02
CA GLU A 6 -9.47 8.79 20.63
C GLU A 6 -10.67 9.29 19.78
N PRO A 7 -11.16 10.53 19.95
CA PRO A 7 -12.24 11.08 19.14
C PRO A 7 -11.83 11.26 17.67
N VAL A 8 -12.60 10.68 16.73
CA VAL A 8 -12.33 10.82 15.27
C VAL A 8 -12.45 12.27 14.81
N LEU A 9 -13.47 12.96 15.31
CA LEU A 9 -13.80 14.32 14.90
C LEU A 9 -12.69 15.32 15.26
N GLU A 10 -11.97 15.08 16.35
CA GLU A 10 -10.82 15.88 16.76
C GLU A 10 -9.59 15.61 15.89
N ASN A 11 -9.54 14.44 15.25
CA ASN A 11 -8.44 13.97 14.39
C ASN A 11 -8.80 13.99 12.88
N TRP A 12 -9.77 14.81 12.47
CA TRP A 12 -10.30 14.81 11.10
C TRP A 12 -9.22 15.04 10.02
N SER A 13 -8.21 15.86 10.32
CA SER A 13 -7.12 16.17 9.38
C SER A 13 -6.19 14.98 9.18
N VAL A 14 -5.97 14.18 10.23
CA VAL A 14 -5.24 12.91 10.17
C VAL A 14 -6.04 11.89 9.38
N LEU A 15 -7.35 11.78 9.65
CA LEU A 15 -8.25 10.87 8.93
C LEU A 15 -8.24 11.15 7.42
N LEU A 16 -8.40 12.42 7.02
CA LEU A 16 -8.41 12.82 5.61
C LEU A 16 -7.09 12.43 4.91
N ARG A 17 -5.96 12.74 5.54
CA ARG A 17 -4.63 12.37 5.01
C ARG A 17 -4.44 10.85 4.96
N GLY A 18 -4.95 10.13 5.96
CA GLY A 18 -4.96 8.66 5.99
C GLY A 18 -5.77 8.06 4.85
N VAL A 19 -6.96 8.60 4.55
CA VAL A 19 -7.79 8.16 3.42
C VAL A 19 -7.09 8.41 2.08
N ILE A 20 -6.49 9.60 1.91
CA ILE A 20 -5.71 9.93 0.71
C ILE A 20 -4.51 8.99 0.57
N LEU A 21 -3.80 8.73 1.67
CA LEU A 21 -2.67 7.82 1.69
C LEU A 21 -3.08 6.40 1.29
N ALA A 22 -4.07 5.82 1.98
CA ALA A 22 -4.45 4.43 1.81
C ALA A 22 -5.10 4.17 0.44
N GLY A 23 -6.02 5.04 0.02
CA GLY A 23 -6.76 4.89 -1.22
C GLY A 23 -5.94 5.31 -2.44
N PRO A 24 -6.07 6.56 -2.91
CA PRO A 24 -5.54 6.97 -4.20
C PRO A 24 -4.02 6.92 -4.32
N LEU A 25 -3.25 6.92 -3.22
CA LEU A 25 -1.80 6.86 -3.29
C LEU A 25 -1.28 5.41 -3.21
N MET A 26 -1.47 4.75 -2.07
CA MET A 26 -0.89 3.41 -1.84
C MET A 26 -1.61 2.30 -2.61
N CYS A 27 -2.96 2.34 -2.69
CA CYS A 27 -3.68 1.38 -3.50
C CYS A 27 -3.32 1.56 -4.99
N ALA A 28 -3.39 2.78 -5.52
CA ALA A 28 -3.02 3.03 -6.92
C ALA A 28 -1.57 2.63 -7.22
N MET A 29 -0.62 2.93 -6.32
CA MET A 29 0.78 2.50 -6.47
C MET A 29 0.89 0.98 -6.59
N SER A 30 0.17 0.24 -5.75
CA SER A 30 0.19 -1.22 -5.80
C SER A 30 -0.39 -1.75 -7.11
N GLN A 31 -1.46 -1.14 -7.63
CA GLN A 31 -2.07 -1.52 -8.89
C GLN A 31 -1.15 -1.22 -10.08
N THR A 32 -0.57 -0.01 -10.14
CA THR A 32 0.31 0.36 -11.25
C THR A 32 1.57 -0.51 -11.29
N MET A 33 2.09 -0.89 -10.12
CA MET A 33 3.20 -1.84 -10.01
C MET A 33 2.77 -3.23 -10.48
N ASN A 34 1.57 -3.69 -10.10
CA ASN A 34 1.03 -4.98 -10.53
C ASN A 34 0.86 -5.04 -12.06
N ASP A 35 0.18 -4.06 -12.64
CA ASP A 35 -0.05 -3.93 -14.08
C ASP A 35 1.27 -3.96 -14.86
N TYR A 36 2.29 -3.26 -14.37
CA TYR A 36 3.60 -3.26 -15.02
C TYR A 36 4.22 -4.66 -15.08
N PHE A 37 4.19 -5.41 -13.97
CA PHE A 37 4.80 -6.73 -13.92
C PHE A 37 3.96 -7.79 -14.63
N ASP A 38 2.64 -7.62 -14.71
CA ASP A 38 1.71 -8.55 -15.35
C ASP A 38 1.47 -8.28 -16.83
N ARG A 39 1.94 -7.16 -17.38
CA ARG A 39 1.81 -6.76 -18.80
C ARG A 39 1.92 -7.89 -19.85
N GLU A 40 2.77 -8.90 -19.64
CA GLU A 40 2.94 -10.02 -20.58
C GLU A 40 1.80 -11.03 -20.50
N VAL A 41 1.32 -11.31 -19.28
CA VAL A 41 0.13 -12.15 -19.05
C VAL A 41 -1.13 -11.39 -19.45
N ASP A 42 -1.19 -10.09 -19.14
CA ASP A 42 -2.29 -9.22 -19.51
C ASP A 42 -2.38 -9.03 -21.03
N ALA A 43 -1.26 -9.07 -21.77
CA ALA A 43 -1.30 -9.05 -23.23
C ALA A 43 -2.02 -10.27 -23.83
N ILE A 44 -2.05 -11.40 -23.10
CA ILE A 44 -2.75 -12.62 -23.51
C ILE A 44 -4.21 -12.58 -23.05
N ASN A 45 -4.45 -12.19 -21.79
CA ASN A 45 -5.77 -12.28 -21.17
C ASN A 45 -6.67 -11.06 -21.42
N GLU A 46 -6.08 -9.86 -21.42
CA GLU A 46 -6.79 -8.57 -21.51
C GLU A 46 -5.98 -7.57 -22.35
N PRO A 47 -5.83 -7.81 -23.67
CA PRO A 47 -4.94 -7.04 -24.55
C PRO A 47 -5.28 -5.54 -24.61
N GLU A 48 -6.52 -5.16 -24.29
CA GLU A 48 -7.00 -3.77 -24.28
C GLU A 48 -6.52 -2.94 -23.08
N ARG A 49 -5.93 -3.58 -22.07
CA ARG A 49 -5.39 -2.88 -20.89
C ARG A 49 -4.37 -1.81 -21.29
N PRO A 50 -4.20 -0.74 -20.49
CA PRO A 50 -3.40 0.41 -20.90
C PRO A 50 -1.96 0.10 -21.28
N ILE A 51 -1.27 -0.78 -20.54
CA ILE A 51 0.14 -1.13 -20.82
C ILE A 51 0.26 -2.09 -22.01
N PRO A 52 -0.47 -3.22 -22.10
CA PRO A 52 -0.39 -4.12 -23.25
C PRO A 52 -0.82 -3.49 -24.58
N SER A 53 -1.89 -2.68 -24.58
CA SER A 53 -2.39 -1.99 -25.79
C SER A 53 -1.51 -0.81 -26.23
N GLY A 54 -0.48 -0.46 -25.46
CA GLY A 54 0.42 0.66 -25.76
C GLY A 54 -0.15 2.05 -25.47
N LYS A 55 -1.36 2.16 -24.89
CA LYS A 55 -1.94 3.44 -24.43
C LYS A 55 -1.06 4.12 -23.37
N ILE A 56 -0.35 3.33 -22.56
CA ILE A 56 0.65 3.79 -21.60
C ILE A 56 1.97 3.05 -21.87
N SER A 57 3.06 3.80 -22.05
CA SER A 57 4.38 3.21 -22.21
C SER A 57 4.90 2.61 -20.90
N LYS A 58 5.80 1.62 -21.01
CA LYS A 58 6.48 1.02 -19.84
C LYS A 58 7.15 2.06 -18.94
N SER A 59 7.80 3.06 -19.55
CA SER A 59 8.46 4.14 -18.80
C SER A 59 7.45 5.07 -18.13
N ALA A 60 6.32 5.37 -18.78
CA ALA A 60 5.25 6.16 -18.18
C ALA A 60 4.60 5.45 -16.97
N SER A 61 4.39 4.13 -17.07
CA SER A 61 3.90 3.32 -15.94
C SER A 61 4.84 3.38 -14.73
N TRP A 62 6.16 3.31 -14.95
CA TRP A 62 7.13 3.49 -13.86
C TRP A 62 7.14 4.91 -13.31
N LEU A 63 7.06 5.93 -14.17
CA LEU A 63 6.98 7.31 -13.73
C LEU A 63 5.79 7.51 -12.80
N ILE A 64 4.60 7.02 -13.18
CA ILE A 64 3.39 7.06 -12.35
C ILE A 64 3.63 6.34 -11.03
N THR A 65 4.17 5.12 -11.07
CA THR A 65 4.43 4.32 -9.86
C THR A 65 5.38 5.05 -8.90
N PHE A 66 6.49 5.61 -9.39
CA PHE A 66 7.43 6.36 -8.55
C PHE A 66 6.85 7.68 -8.04
N SER A 67 6.04 8.39 -8.85
CA SER A 67 5.33 9.57 -8.38
C SER A 67 4.38 9.23 -7.23
N LEU A 68 3.63 8.14 -7.34
CA LEU A 68 2.74 7.68 -6.26
C LEU A 68 3.50 7.27 -5.01
N ILE A 69 4.65 6.60 -5.14
CA ILE A 69 5.53 6.26 -4.00
C ILE A 69 6.02 7.53 -3.30
N ILE A 70 6.57 8.49 -4.05
CA ILE A 70 7.12 9.73 -3.48
C ILE A 70 6.01 10.52 -2.79
N THR A 71 4.88 10.75 -3.47
CA THR A 71 3.75 11.47 -2.89
C THR A 71 3.15 10.73 -1.69
N GLY A 72 3.05 9.40 -1.77
CA GLY A 72 2.63 8.53 -0.67
C GLY A 72 3.52 8.71 0.56
N PHE A 73 4.84 8.69 0.39
CA PHE A 73 5.78 8.89 1.50
C PHE A 73 5.72 10.30 2.08
N LEU A 74 5.56 11.33 1.26
CA LEU A 74 5.38 12.70 1.74
C LEU A 74 4.12 12.85 2.59
N VAL A 75 3.00 12.28 2.13
CA VAL A 75 1.74 12.29 2.89
C VAL A 75 1.88 11.46 4.17
N ALA A 76 2.46 10.26 4.10
CA ALA A 76 2.70 9.41 5.25
C ALA A 76 3.57 10.10 6.32
N LEU A 77 4.66 10.76 5.90
CA LEU A 77 5.54 11.51 6.79
C LEU A 77 4.82 12.69 7.44
N SER A 78 3.91 13.35 6.72
CA SER A 78 3.08 14.43 7.29
C SER A 78 2.14 13.94 8.39
N ILE A 79 1.77 12.65 8.38
CA ILE A 79 0.92 12.03 9.40
C ILE A 79 1.76 11.62 10.61
N HIS A 80 2.78 10.78 10.40
CA HIS A 80 3.68 10.31 11.45
C HIS A 80 4.91 9.58 10.85
N PRO A 81 6.12 9.69 11.42
CA PRO A 81 7.30 8.94 10.95
C PRO A 81 7.10 7.42 10.88
N TYR A 82 6.41 6.82 11.86
CA TYR A 82 6.05 5.39 11.79
C TYR A 82 5.10 5.06 10.65
N VAL A 83 4.17 5.95 10.29
CA VAL A 83 3.28 5.73 9.14
C VAL A 83 4.08 5.74 7.83
N MET A 84 5.13 6.57 7.73
CA MET A 84 6.08 6.50 6.60
C MET A 84 6.83 5.17 6.57
N ALA A 85 7.34 4.69 7.71
CA ALA A 85 8.02 3.40 7.77
C ALA A 85 7.09 2.23 7.38
N ILE A 86 5.83 2.26 7.81
CA ILE A 86 4.81 1.28 7.44
C ILE A 86 4.49 1.36 5.94
N ALA A 87 4.34 2.58 5.39
CA ALA A 87 4.14 2.77 3.95
C ALA A 87 5.31 2.21 3.13
N PHE A 88 6.55 2.41 3.60
CA PHE A 88 7.75 1.83 2.97
C PHE A 88 7.69 0.30 2.95
N VAL A 89 7.32 -0.33 4.06
CA VAL A 89 7.08 -1.79 4.11
C VAL A 89 5.98 -2.20 3.12
N GLY A 90 4.89 -1.43 3.01
CA GLY A 90 3.84 -1.67 2.02
C GLY A 90 4.34 -1.63 0.57
N VAL A 91 5.24 -0.70 0.22
CA VAL A 91 5.89 -0.67 -1.11
C VAL A 91 6.73 -1.93 -1.34
N LEU A 92 7.52 -2.35 -0.34
CA LEU A 92 8.32 -3.58 -0.43
C LEU A 92 7.44 -4.82 -0.59
N MET A 93 6.33 -4.90 0.12
CA MET A 93 5.35 -6.00 0.01
C MET A 93 4.70 -6.03 -1.37
N SER A 94 4.28 -4.88 -1.90
CA SER A 94 3.74 -4.75 -3.26
C SER A 94 4.73 -5.24 -4.31
N HIS A 95 6.01 -4.87 -4.15
CA HIS A 95 7.08 -5.34 -5.02
C HIS A 95 7.35 -6.84 -4.87
N ALA A 96 7.44 -7.36 -3.64
CA ALA A 96 7.64 -8.78 -3.39
C ALA A 96 6.48 -9.64 -3.93
N TYR A 97 5.26 -9.12 -3.91
CA TYR A 97 4.09 -9.75 -4.51
C TYR A 97 4.18 -9.81 -6.04
N SER A 98 4.49 -8.68 -6.70
CA SER A 98 4.35 -8.51 -8.15
C SER A 98 5.63 -8.75 -8.96
N GLY A 99 6.78 -8.33 -8.43
CA GLY A 99 8.06 -8.21 -9.13
C GLY A 99 9.12 -9.25 -8.73
N PRO A 100 10.17 -9.41 -9.54
CA PRO A 100 11.31 -10.28 -9.21
C PRO A 100 12.14 -9.72 -8.03
N PRO A 101 12.88 -10.58 -7.29
CA PRO A 101 13.08 -12.00 -7.56
C PRO A 101 11.94 -12.90 -7.04
N PHE A 102 11.12 -12.41 -6.12
CA PHE A 102 10.15 -13.25 -5.41
C PHE A 102 8.90 -13.54 -6.24
N ARG A 103 8.25 -12.49 -6.78
CA ARG A 103 6.97 -12.54 -7.47
C ARG A 103 5.99 -13.50 -6.80
N ALA A 104 5.78 -13.28 -5.51
CA ALA A 104 5.11 -14.21 -4.61
C ALA A 104 3.70 -14.58 -5.07
N LYS A 105 3.03 -13.75 -5.89
CA LYS A 105 1.73 -14.05 -6.48
C LYS A 105 1.70 -15.33 -7.33
N ARG A 106 2.86 -15.87 -7.75
CA ARG A 106 2.96 -17.18 -8.42
C ARG A 106 2.85 -18.37 -7.47
N ASN A 107 2.92 -18.15 -6.17
CA ASN A 107 2.76 -19.15 -5.13
C ASN A 107 1.53 -18.80 -4.27
N GLY A 108 0.55 -19.72 -4.21
CA GLY A 108 -0.70 -19.47 -3.48
C GLY A 108 -0.53 -19.21 -1.99
N TRP A 109 0.52 -19.72 -1.34
CA TRP A 109 0.77 -19.48 0.08
C TRP A 109 1.39 -18.11 0.31
N TYR A 110 2.49 -17.82 -0.37
CA TYR A 110 3.21 -16.56 -0.16
C TYR A 110 2.45 -15.35 -0.71
N GLY A 111 1.76 -15.50 -1.84
CA GLY A 111 0.88 -14.46 -2.38
C GLY A 111 -0.23 -14.10 -1.40
N ASN A 112 -0.97 -15.09 -0.91
CA ASN A 112 -2.06 -14.86 0.03
C ASN A 112 -1.58 -14.31 1.38
N LEU A 113 -0.41 -14.76 1.86
CA LEU A 113 0.19 -14.22 3.08
C LEU A 113 0.52 -12.73 2.94
N ILE A 114 1.16 -12.33 1.84
CA ILE A 114 1.48 -10.91 1.59
C ILE A 114 0.21 -10.08 1.47
N VAL A 115 -0.82 -10.59 0.78
CA VAL A 115 -2.11 -9.90 0.66
C VAL A 115 -2.76 -9.74 2.03
N GLY A 116 -2.88 -10.80 2.84
CA GLY A 116 -3.46 -10.72 4.19
C GLY A 116 -2.73 -9.72 5.08
N LEU A 117 -1.40 -9.79 5.13
CA LEU A 117 -0.59 -8.86 5.91
C LEU A 117 -0.69 -7.41 5.41
N ALA A 118 -0.86 -7.19 4.10
CA ALA A 118 -0.98 -5.85 3.52
C ALA A 118 -2.37 -5.23 3.79
N TYR A 119 -3.45 -6.01 3.63
CA TYR A 119 -4.82 -5.51 3.80
C TYR A 119 -5.21 -5.38 5.27
N GLU A 120 -4.73 -6.27 6.13
CA GLU A 120 -5.06 -6.23 7.55
C GLU A 120 -3.94 -5.57 8.36
N GLY A 121 -2.75 -6.18 8.38
CA GLY A 121 -1.66 -5.72 9.25
C GLY A 121 -1.16 -4.31 8.96
N VAL A 122 -0.80 -4.01 7.71
CA VAL A 122 -0.31 -2.68 7.31
C VAL A 122 -1.41 -1.62 7.49
N ALA A 123 -2.66 -1.91 7.14
CA ALA A 123 -3.77 -0.98 7.31
C ALA A 123 -4.06 -0.70 8.79
N TRP A 124 -4.06 -1.75 9.62
CA TRP A 124 -4.28 -1.66 11.06
C TRP A 124 -3.19 -0.85 11.76
N LEU A 125 -1.92 -1.14 11.49
CA LEU A 125 -0.80 -0.39 12.05
C LEU A 125 -0.84 1.06 11.57
N THR A 126 -1.11 1.31 10.29
CA THR A 126 -1.20 2.67 9.75
C THR A 126 -2.27 3.48 10.49
N GLY A 127 -3.48 2.94 10.64
CA GLY A 127 -4.57 3.62 11.35
C GLY A 127 -4.25 3.85 12.83
N SER A 128 -3.65 2.85 13.49
CA SER A 128 -3.29 2.93 14.91
C SER A 128 -2.23 4.01 15.16
N PHE A 129 -1.09 3.95 14.46
CA PHE A 129 -0.02 4.95 14.59
C PHE A 129 -0.44 6.35 14.12
N ALA A 130 -1.33 6.45 13.13
CA ALA A 130 -1.85 7.73 12.68
C ALA A 130 -2.64 8.44 13.79
N ILE A 131 -3.48 7.71 14.53
CA ILE A 131 -4.34 8.32 15.55
C ILE A 131 -3.63 8.49 16.90
N THR A 132 -2.82 7.52 17.33
CA THR A 132 -2.13 7.61 18.63
C THR A 132 -1.02 8.67 18.66
N GLN A 133 -0.50 9.09 17.49
CA GLN A 133 0.64 10.02 17.37
C GLN A 133 1.85 9.61 18.24
N GLY A 134 1.95 8.31 18.53
CA GLY A 134 2.90 7.67 19.43
C GLY A 134 2.84 6.16 19.23
N VAL A 135 3.61 5.38 19.97
CA VAL A 135 3.62 3.92 19.84
C VAL A 135 2.33 3.34 20.43
N PRO A 136 1.48 2.63 19.65
CA PRO A 136 0.28 1.97 20.18
C PRO A 136 0.61 0.88 21.20
N SER A 137 -0.40 0.44 21.94
CA SER A 137 -0.26 -0.67 22.90
C SER A 137 0.28 -1.94 22.23
N THR A 138 0.97 -2.79 22.99
CA THR A 138 1.49 -4.06 22.48
C THR A 138 0.37 -4.96 21.95
N GLU A 139 -0.81 -4.91 22.57
CA GLU A 139 -2.02 -5.59 22.16
C GLU A 139 -2.48 -5.10 20.78
N THR A 140 -2.51 -3.78 20.56
CA THR A 140 -2.85 -3.19 19.25
C THR A 140 -1.86 -3.63 18.17
N ILE A 141 -0.56 -3.69 18.49
CA ILE A 141 0.47 -4.13 17.54
C ILE A 141 0.32 -5.63 17.24
N ALA A 142 0.04 -6.46 18.25
CA ALA A 142 -0.12 -7.90 18.09
C ALA A 142 -1.32 -8.28 17.21
N LEU A 143 -2.42 -7.50 17.30
CA LEU A 143 -3.60 -7.68 16.45
C LEU A 143 -3.32 -7.48 14.95
N ALA A 144 -2.23 -6.80 14.58
CA ALA A 144 -1.86 -6.63 13.17
C ALA A 144 -1.37 -7.93 12.50
N ILE A 145 -1.15 -9.01 13.26
CA ILE A 145 -0.52 -10.25 12.78
C ILE A 145 -1.51 -11.42 12.76
N ILE A 146 -2.72 -11.25 13.31
CA ILE A 146 -3.75 -12.29 13.48
C ILE A 146 -4.88 -12.03 12.48
#